data_AF-A0A7J5AHQ9-F1
#
_entry.id   AF-A0A7J5AHQ9-F1
#
_cell.length_a   1.000
_cell.length_b   1.000
_cell.length_c   1.000
_cell.angle_alpha   90.00
_cell.angle_beta   90.00
_cell.angle_gamma   90.00
#
_symmetry.space_group_name_H-M   'P 1'
#
loop_
_entity.id
_entity.type
_entity.pdbx_description
1 polymer ?
#
loop_
_entity_poly.entity_id
_entity_poly.type
_entity_poly.pdbx_seq_one_letter_code
_entity_poly.pdbx_strand_id
1 'polypeptide(L)'
;MIHIVFEDFIMIKGIYIDNLKSYESLISLVENKFIIERPYFALNCLLAIICSKYLYDEKKINFLGILTISLIIILSLLLIAARLAMGVSVIIFLIILIQEKKVRIKHYILLLVIIIISILTFGKHALERITFKDGEPRIAIWNCVASIIKSNEFNYFVGEFSSQRVNNKLIVCYNSKPVSEGPYWWIGKKRFNYNTHNQFLWFFTSYGIIGLSLFLSIFILQIFNYFKRANFYSLLFVLVFFSQSVFENILCRQLGIYLFVWFSYILLSKKEFSIYE
;
A
#
# COMPACT_ATOMS: atom_id res chain seq x y z
N MET A 1 -5.81 -6.97 16.46
CA MET A 1 -6.03 -6.06 15.31
C MET A 1 -7.47 -5.55 15.24
N ILE A 2 -8.50 -6.41 15.23
CA ILE A 2 -9.91 -5.99 15.32
C ILE A 2 -10.18 -5.16 16.59
N HIS A 3 -9.60 -5.55 17.74
CA HIS A 3 -9.67 -4.75 18.97
C HIS A 3 -9.05 -3.36 18.84
N ILE A 4 -7.93 -3.23 18.14
CA ILE A 4 -7.25 -1.93 17.94
C ILE A 4 -8.09 -1.06 17.00
N VAL A 5 -8.61 -1.64 15.91
CA VAL A 5 -9.54 -0.96 15.00
C VAL A 5 -10.81 -0.54 15.74
N PHE A 6 -11.31 -1.34 16.67
CA PHE A 6 -12.51 -1.05 17.44
C PHE A 6 -12.27 0.04 18.51
N GLU A 7 -11.14 0.04 19.19
CA GLU A 7 -10.76 1.11 20.12
C GLU A 7 -10.47 2.43 19.38
N ASP A 8 -9.77 2.38 18.25
CA ASP A 8 -9.58 3.54 17.37
C ASP A 8 -10.96 4.05 16.87
N PHE A 9 -11.91 3.16 16.57
CA PHE A 9 -13.26 3.52 16.13
C PHE A 9 -14.10 4.16 17.24
N ILE A 10 -14.04 3.65 18.47
CA ILE A 10 -14.72 4.24 19.64
C ILE A 10 -14.14 5.63 19.94
N MET A 11 -12.81 5.76 19.89
CA MET A 11 -12.13 7.03 20.13
C MET A 11 -12.45 8.06 19.04
N ILE A 12 -12.51 7.65 17.76
CA ILE A 12 -12.89 8.51 16.64
C ILE A 12 -14.36 8.92 16.74
N LYS A 13 -15.26 8.00 17.12
CA LYS A 13 -16.70 8.29 17.30
C LYS A 13 -16.94 9.28 18.44
N GLY A 14 -16.26 9.14 19.58
CA GLY A 14 -16.37 10.07 20.70
C GLY A 14 -15.98 11.49 20.30
N ILE A 15 -14.88 11.65 19.55
CA ILE A 15 -14.35 12.97 19.20
C ILE A 15 -15.10 13.61 18.02
N TYR A 16 -15.61 12.81 17.07
CA TYR A 16 -16.37 13.30 15.92
C TYR A 16 -17.79 13.76 16.28
N ILE A 17 -18.41 13.13 17.29
CA ILE A 17 -19.71 13.55 17.80
C ILE A 17 -19.59 14.85 18.61
N ASP A 18 -18.49 15.02 19.36
CA ASP A 18 -18.29 16.20 20.20
C ASP A 18 -17.79 17.43 19.43
N ASN A 19 -17.20 17.25 18.24
CA ASN A 19 -16.73 18.35 17.40
C ASN A 19 -17.20 18.15 15.95
N LEU A 20 -18.32 18.78 15.59
CA LEU A 20 -18.78 19.03 14.21
C LEU A 20 -17.74 19.91 13.45
N LYS A 21 -16.56 19.36 13.18
CA LYS A 21 -15.53 19.99 12.34
C LYS A 21 -15.29 19.14 11.10
N SER A 22 -14.94 19.84 10.02
CA SER A 22 -14.80 19.33 8.65
C SER A 22 -13.99 18.02 8.56
N TYR A 23 -14.19 17.28 7.46
CA TYR A 23 -13.45 16.06 7.12
C TYR A 23 -11.91 16.19 7.23
N GLU A 24 -11.36 17.38 7.03
CA GLU A 24 -9.93 17.67 7.24
C GLU A 24 -9.50 17.59 8.73
N SER A 25 -10.39 17.98 9.65
CA SER A 25 -10.18 17.81 11.09
C SER A 25 -10.17 16.33 11.50
N LEU A 26 -10.98 15.48 10.85
CA LEU A 26 -10.95 14.04 11.06
C LEU A 26 -9.62 13.45 10.57
N ILE A 27 -9.16 13.84 9.38
CA ILE A 27 -7.89 13.36 8.80
C ILE A 27 -6.70 13.72 9.71
N SER A 28 -6.59 14.98 10.15
CA SER A 28 -5.49 15.41 11.02
C SER A 28 -5.51 14.75 12.40
N LEU A 29 -6.70 14.47 12.94
CA LEU A 29 -6.87 13.76 14.21
C LEU A 29 -6.47 12.27 14.09
N VAL A 30 -6.85 11.62 12.98
CA VAL A 30 -6.45 10.26 12.62
C VAL A 30 -4.93 10.18 12.46
N GLU A 31 -4.29 11.14 11.80
CA GLU A 31 -2.84 11.17 11.57
C GLU A 31 -2.00 11.18 12.86
N ASN A 32 -2.46 11.88 13.90
CA ASN A 32 -1.71 12.04 15.15
C ASN A 32 -1.99 10.95 16.20
N LYS A 33 -2.98 10.08 16.00
CA LYS A 33 -3.41 9.10 17.02
C LYS A 33 -3.28 7.63 16.62
N PHE A 34 -3.16 7.30 15.34
CA PHE A 34 -2.97 5.91 14.95
C PHE A 34 -1.56 5.43 15.34
N ILE A 35 -1.50 4.32 16.07
CA ILE A 35 -0.25 3.63 16.44
C ILE A 35 0.48 3.12 15.18
N ILE A 36 -0.27 2.83 14.12
CA ILE A 36 0.23 2.29 12.85
C ILE A 36 0.09 3.35 11.76
N GLU A 37 1.17 3.59 11.03
CA GLU A 37 1.15 4.54 9.92
C GLU A 37 0.27 4.06 8.76
N ARG A 38 -0.40 5.02 8.09
CA ARG A 38 -1.44 4.78 7.08
C ARG A 38 -1.07 3.74 6.00
N PRO A 39 0.14 3.75 5.39
CA PRO A 39 0.51 2.77 4.38
C PRO A 39 0.50 1.32 4.90
N TYR A 40 0.86 1.13 6.16
CA TYR A 40 0.95 -0.20 6.78
C TYR A 40 -0.43 -0.69 7.19
N PHE A 41 -1.31 0.20 7.65
CA PHE A 41 -2.72 -0.14 7.85
C PHE A 41 -3.37 -0.57 6.53
N ALA A 42 -3.14 0.20 5.45
CA ALA A 42 -3.63 -0.14 4.12
C ALA A 42 -3.09 -1.49 3.61
N LEU A 43 -1.80 -1.77 3.83
CA LEU A 43 -1.20 -3.07 3.53
C LEU A 43 -1.90 -4.22 4.29
N ASN A 44 -2.15 -4.06 5.60
CA ASN A 44 -2.85 -5.06 6.39
C ASN A 44 -4.29 -5.29 5.90
N CYS A 45 -5.00 -4.23 5.51
CA CYS A 45 -6.31 -4.33 4.86
C CYS A 45 -6.26 -5.17 3.58
N LEU A 46 -5.24 -4.97 2.73
CA LEU A 46 -5.07 -5.77 1.51
C LEU A 46 -4.72 -7.24 1.80
N LEU A 47 -3.85 -7.50 2.78
CA LEU A 47 -3.53 -8.86 3.21
C LEU A 47 -4.74 -9.58 3.81
N ALA A 48 -5.65 -8.85 4.48
CA ALA A 48 -6.89 -9.42 4.98
C ALA A 48 -7.80 -9.96 3.86
N ILE A 49 -7.71 -9.45 2.63
CA ILE A 49 -8.41 -10.01 1.46
C ILE A 49 -7.83 -11.39 1.08
N ILE A 50 -6.52 -11.56 1.17
CA ILE A 50 -5.85 -12.85 0.94
C ILE A 50 -6.32 -13.86 2.00
N CYS A 51 -6.32 -13.45 3.27
CA CYS A 51 -6.78 -14.29 4.36
C CYS A 51 -8.28 -14.64 4.25
N SER A 52 -9.14 -13.70 3.82
CA SER A 52 -10.56 -13.99 3.64
C SER A 52 -10.82 -14.98 2.51
N LYS A 53 -10.07 -14.88 1.40
CA LYS A 53 -10.09 -15.90 0.33
C LYS A 53 -9.66 -17.27 0.85
N TYR A 54 -8.61 -17.34 1.66
CA TYR A 54 -8.16 -18.58 2.28
C TYR A 54 -9.26 -19.21 3.16
N LEU A 55 -9.89 -18.43 4.04
CA LEU A 55 -10.98 -18.92 4.87
C LEU A 55 -12.18 -19.42 4.06
N TYR A 56 -12.42 -18.85 2.87
CA TYR A 56 -13.47 -19.31 1.98
C TYR A 56 -13.13 -20.65 1.31
N ASP A 57 -11.90 -20.81 0.83
CA ASP A 57 -11.44 -22.06 0.21
C ASP A 57 -11.45 -23.22 1.21
N GLU A 58 -11.08 -22.93 2.47
CA GLU A 58 -11.19 -23.83 3.61
C GLU A 58 -12.63 -24.03 4.11
N LYS A 59 -13.63 -23.43 3.44
CA LYS A 59 -15.07 -23.51 3.77
C LYS A 59 -15.43 -23.04 5.18
N LYS A 60 -14.55 -22.27 5.84
CA LYS A 60 -14.80 -21.69 7.17
C LYS A 60 -15.74 -20.49 7.11
N ILE A 61 -15.78 -19.82 5.96
CA ILE A 61 -16.75 -18.76 5.67
C ILE A 61 -17.45 -19.04 4.34
N ASN A 62 -18.66 -18.53 4.18
CA ASN A 62 -19.36 -18.56 2.90
C ASN A 62 -19.02 -17.32 2.05
N PHE A 63 -19.54 -17.29 0.82
CA PHE A 63 -19.29 -16.18 -0.10
C PHE A 63 -19.83 -14.84 0.43
N LEU A 64 -20.94 -14.86 1.19
CA LEU A 64 -21.46 -13.67 1.86
C LEU A 64 -20.47 -13.15 2.91
N GLY A 65 -19.79 -14.04 3.64
CA GLY A 65 -18.71 -13.69 4.56
C GLY A 65 -17.56 -12.96 3.87
N ILE A 66 -17.12 -13.41 2.68
CA ILE A 66 -16.10 -12.69 1.90
C ILE A 66 -16.59 -11.28 1.54
N LEU A 67 -17.84 -11.15 1.07
CA LEU A 67 -18.41 -9.86 0.70
C LEU A 67 -18.45 -8.90 1.90
N THR A 68 -18.89 -9.37 3.06
CA THR A 68 -18.92 -8.57 4.29
C THR A 68 -17.53 -8.11 4.71
N ILE A 69 -16.53 -9.01 4.69
CA ILE A 69 -15.15 -8.66 5.02
C ILE A 69 -14.59 -7.64 4.00
N SER A 70 -14.85 -7.84 2.72
CA SER A 70 -14.39 -6.94 1.65
C SER A 70 -15.01 -5.54 1.80
N LEU A 71 -16.29 -5.46 2.16
CA LEU A 71 -16.96 -4.21 2.45
C LEU A 71 -16.34 -3.50 3.66
N ILE A 72 -16.09 -4.22 4.76
CA ILE A 72 -15.41 -3.65 5.94
C ILE A 72 -14.02 -3.11 5.57
N ILE A 73 -13.27 -3.84 4.74
CA ILE A 73 -11.95 -3.41 4.25
C ILE A 73 -12.07 -2.13 3.43
N ILE A 74 -12.99 -2.07 2.47
CA ILE A 74 -13.20 -0.88 1.64
C ILE A 74 -13.59 0.31 2.51
N LEU A 75 -14.53 0.14 3.45
CA LEU A 75 -14.90 1.18 4.41
C LEU A 75 -13.71 1.64 5.26
N SER A 76 -12.88 0.71 5.74
CA SER A 76 -11.68 1.04 6.52
C SER A 76 -10.69 1.86 5.69
N LEU A 77 -10.46 1.47 4.43
CA LEU A 77 -9.61 2.22 3.51
C LEU A 77 -10.19 3.62 3.22
N LEU A 78 -11.52 3.76 3.14
CA LEU A 78 -12.23 5.05 2.96
C LEU A 78 -12.01 5.98 4.14
N LEU A 79 -12.09 5.46 5.36
CA LEU A 79 -11.84 6.23 6.58
C LEU A 79 -10.41 6.77 6.64
N ILE A 80 -9.42 5.96 6.26
CA ILE A 80 -8.01 6.40 6.28
C ILE A 80 -7.56 7.13 5.00
N ALA A 81 -8.49 7.41 4.08
CA ALA A 81 -8.24 8.06 2.79
C ALA A 81 -7.12 7.41 1.95
N ALA A 82 -6.94 6.08 2.04
CA ALA A 82 -5.90 5.33 1.34
C ALA A 82 -6.32 4.97 -0.10
N ARG A 83 -6.47 5.99 -0.94
CA ARG A 83 -7.09 5.92 -2.28
C ARG A 83 -6.47 4.87 -3.21
N LEU A 84 -5.14 4.76 -3.22
CA LEU A 84 -4.44 3.79 -4.07
C LEU A 84 -4.70 2.35 -3.64
N ALA A 85 -4.69 2.09 -2.34
CA ALA A 85 -5.02 0.77 -1.79
C ALA A 85 -6.48 0.38 -2.04
N MET A 86 -7.41 1.34 -2.11
CA MET A 86 -8.79 1.07 -2.54
C MET A 86 -8.85 0.58 -3.99
N GLY A 87 -8.17 1.25 -4.91
CA GLY A 87 -8.13 0.83 -6.30
C GLY A 87 -7.58 -0.60 -6.43
N VAL A 88 -6.50 -0.88 -5.71
CA VAL A 88 -5.90 -2.23 -5.65
C VAL A 88 -6.86 -3.26 -5.04
N SER A 89 -7.56 -2.93 -3.96
CA SER A 89 -8.50 -3.87 -3.32
C SER A 89 -9.66 -4.25 -4.24
N VAL A 90 -10.19 -3.29 -5.00
CA VAL A 90 -11.22 -3.51 -6.01
C VAL A 90 -10.71 -4.44 -7.12
N ILE A 91 -9.52 -4.20 -7.64
CA ILE A 91 -8.91 -5.05 -8.67
C ILE A 91 -8.70 -6.48 -8.16
N ILE A 92 -8.15 -6.64 -6.95
CA ILE A 92 -7.97 -7.96 -6.34
C ILE A 92 -9.31 -8.68 -6.18
N PHE A 93 -10.33 -7.97 -5.71
CA PHE A 93 -11.66 -8.54 -5.54
C PHE A 93 -12.26 -8.98 -6.88
N LEU A 94 -12.14 -8.17 -7.94
CA LEU A 94 -12.54 -8.56 -9.31
C LEU A 94 -11.85 -9.85 -9.77
N ILE A 95 -10.55 -9.97 -9.55
CA ILE A 95 -9.77 -11.15 -9.96
C ILE A 95 -10.26 -12.39 -9.19
N ILE A 96 -10.55 -12.26 -7.89
CA ILE A 96 -11.15 -13.34 -7.09
C ILE A 96 -12.52 -13.74 -7.67
N LEU A 97 -13.38 -12.77 -8.01
CA LEU A 97 -14.70 -13.07 -8.58
C LEU A 97 -14.61 -13.83 -9.91
N ILE A 98 -13.69 -13.42 -10.77
CA ILE A 98 -13.45 -14.07 -12.08
C ILE A 98 -12.95 -15.51 -11.88
N GLN A 99 -12.05 -15.72 -10.92
CA GLN A 99 -11.51 -17.05 -10.61
C GLN A 99 -12.60 -18.02 -10.15
N GLU A 100 -13.54 -17.56 -9.32
CA GLU A 100 -14.49 -18.46 -8.65
C GLU A 100 -15.56 -19.06 -9.57
N LYS A 101 -15.74 -18.55 -10.81
CA LYS A 101 -16.69 -19.00 -11.88
C LYS A 101 -18.17 -19.19 -11.50
N LYS A 102 -18.51 -19.31 -10.22
CA LYS A 102 -19.85 -19.53 -9.63
C LYS A 102 -20.52 -18.22 -9.24
N VAL A 103 -19.83 -17.10 -9.44
CA VAL A 103 -20.30 -15.77 -9.05
C VAL A 103 -21.39 -15.30 -10.00
N ARG A 104 -22.60 -15.12 -9.47
CA ARG A 104 -23.73 -14.57 -10.23
C ARG A 104 -23.52 -13.07 -10.53
N ILE A 105 -24.08 -12.60 -11.64
CA ILE A 105 -23.96 -11.21 -12.14
C ILE A 105 -24.29 -10.13 -11.09
N LYS A 106 -25.20 -10.41 -10.15
CA LYS A 106 -25.57 -9.52 -9.05
C LYS A 106 -24.39 -9.05 -8.19
N HIS A 107 -23.34 -9.85 -8.06
CA HIS A 107 -22.17 -9.49 -7.25
C HIS A 107 -21.24 -8.52 -7.98
N TYR A 108 -21.14 -8.63 -9.31
CA TYR A 108 -20.45 -7.64 -10.14
C TYR A 108 -21.17 -6.28 -10.10
N ILE A 109 -22.51 -6.30 -10.11
CA ILE A 109 -23.33 -5.09 -9.96
C ILE A 109 -23.10 -4.43 -8.59
N LEU A 110 -23.09 -5.22 -7.50
CA LEU A 110 -22.82 -4.70 -6.16
C LEU A 110 -21.45 -4.02 -6.07
N LEU A 111 -20.41 -4.63 -6.66
CA LEU A 111 -19.08 -4.05 -6.70
C LEU A 111 -19.04 -2.75 -7.51
N LEU A 112 -19.71 -2.72 -8.67
CA LEU A 112 -19.82 -1.52 -9.50
C LEU A 112 -20.46 -0.37 -8.72
N VAL A 113 -21.51 -0.65 -7.94
CA VAL A 113 -22.17 0.34 -7.07
C VAL A 113 -21.20 0.87 -6.02
N ILE A 114 -20.40 0.00 -5.37
CA ILE A 114 -19.40 0.42 -4.39
C ILE A 114 -18.33 1.33 -5.03
N ILE A 115 -17.86 0.98 -6.23
CA ILE A 115 -16.90 1.79 -6.99
C ILE A 115 -17.51 3.17 -7.31
N ILE A 116 -18.75 3.20 -7.81
CA ILE A 116 -19.45 4.44 -8.15
C ILE A 116 -19.62 5.31 -6.90
N ILE A 117 -20.04 4.74 -5.76
CA ILE A 117 -20.16 5.48 -4.49
C ILE A 117 -18.79 6.05 -4.07
N SER A 118 -17.72 5.25 -4.19
CA SER A 118 -16.35 5.71 -3.89
C SER A 118 -15.90 6.84 -4.83
N ILE A 119 -16.25 6.79 -6.12
CA ILE A 119 -15.92 7.84 -7.07
C ILE A 119 -16.75 9.10 -6.80
N LEU A 120 -18.04 8.98 -6.49
CA LEU A 120 -18.92 10.13 -6.23
C LEU A 120 -18.55 10.86 -4.95
N THR A 121 -18.16 10.13 -3.90
CA THR A 121 -17.73 10.72 -2.62
C THR A 121 -16.37 11.43 -2.72
N PHE A 122 -15.47 10.99 -3.60
CA PHE A 122 -14.12 11.55 -3.71
C PHE A 122 -13.84 12.31 -5.02
N GLY A 123 -14.76 12.30 -5.97
CA GLY A 123 -14.54 12.77 -7.35
C GLY A 123 -14.15 14.23 -7.42
N LYS A 124 -14.80 15.10 -6.62
CA LYS A 124 -14.48 16.54 -6.58
C LYS A 124 -13.04 16.80 -6.08
N HIS A 125 -12.65 16.16 -4.98
CA HIS A 125 -11.30 16.28 -4.41
C HIS A 125 -10.21 15.53 -5.18
N ALA A 126 -10.58 14.52 -5.98
CA ALA A 126 -9.69 13.84 -6.89
C ALA A 126 -9.41 14.70 -8.13
N LEU A 127 -10.45 15.30 -8.74
CA LEU A 127 -10.32 16.24 -9.85
C LEU A 127 -9.51 17.47 -9.46
N GLU A 128 -9.77 18.07 -8.29
CA GLU A 128 -9.01 19.22 -7.79
C GLU A 128 -7.50 18.93 -7.79
N ARG A 129 -7.06 17.76 -7.28
CA ARG A 129 -5.64 17.37 -7.24
C ARG A 129 -5.03 17.01 -8.59
N ILE A 130 -5.83 16.58 -9.58
CA ILE A 130 -5.39 16.38 -10.96
C ILE A 130 -5.20 17.74 -11.66
N THR A 131 -6.03 18.73 -11.30
CA THR A 131 -5.99 20.09 -11.88
C THR A 131 -5.02 21.04 -11.18
N PHE A 132 -4.57 20.75 -9.95
CA PHE A 132 -3.55 21.54 -9.28
C PHE A 132 -2.24 21.45 -10.07
N LYS A 133 -1.91 22.58 -10.72
CA LYS A 133 -0.72 22.81 -11.54
C LYS A 133 0.58 22.74 -10.72
N ASP A 134 0.45 22.89 -9.40
CA ASP A 134 1.52 22.64 -8.42
C ASP A 134 1.46 21.16 -8.01
N GLY A 135 2.41 20.39 -8.53
CA GLY A 135 2.30 18.94 -8.72
C GLY A 135 2.43 18.05 -7.47
N GLU A 136 2.01 16.79 -7.64
CA GLU A 136 2.18 15.69 -6.69
C GLU A 136 3.58 15.68 -6.03
N PRO A 137 3.72 15.59 -4.69
CA PRO A 137 5.00 15.78 -4.00
C PRO A 137 6.02 14.71 -4.37
N ARG A 138 5.53 13.55 -4.84
CA ARG A 138 6.37 12.48 -5.39
C ARG A 138 7.19 12.93 -6.60
N ILE A 139 6.71 13.90 -7.40
CA ILE A 139 7.47 14.44 -8.54
C ILE A 139 8.75 15.12 -8.05
N ALA A 140 8.66 15.95 -7.00
CA ALA A 140 9.83 16.58 -6.40
C ALA A 140 10.79 15.55 -5.79
N ILE A 141 10.23 14.53 -5.11
CA ILE A 141 11.01 13.42 -4.55
C ILE A 141 11.77 12.65 -5.65
N TRP A 142 11.11 12.31 -6.74
CA TRP A 142 11.70 11.57 -7.85
C TRP A 142 12.72 12.41 -8.64
N ASN A 143 12.55 13.73 -8.69
CA ASN A 143 13.58 14.62 -9.23
C ASN A 143 14.86 14.61 -8.37
N CYS A 144 14.73 14.56 -7.04
CA CYS A 144 15.89 14.37 -6.16
C CYS A 144 16.55 13.00 -6.37
N VAL A 145 15.77 11.93 -6.48
CA VAL A 145 16.29 10.60 -6.85
C VAL A 145 17.05 10.64 -8.17
N ALA A 146 16.48 11.28 -9.20
CA ALA A 146 17.12 11.40 -10.50
C ALA A 146 18.45 12.19 -10.42
N SER A 147 18.55 13.20 -9.56
CA SER A 147 19.81 13.94 -9.34
C SER A 147 20.90 13.07 -8.70
N ILE A 148 20.53 12.17 -7.79
CA ILE A 148 21.46 11.20 -7.19
C ILE A 148 21.97 10.25 -8.28
N ILE A 149 21.05 9.66 -9.06
CA ILE A 149 21.39 8.69 -10.13
C ILE A 149 22.27 9.31 -11.22
N LYS A 150 22.07 10.60 -11.53
CA LYS A 150 22.87 11.34 -12.53
C LYS A 150 24.22 11.84 -11.99
N SER A 151 24.48 11.71 -10.70
CA SER A 151 25.76 12.15 -10.13
C SER A 151 26.90 11.22 -10.57
N ASN A 152 28.09 11.78 -10.76
CA ASN A 152 29.28 11.00 -11.17
C ASN A 152 29.69 9.95 -10.13
N GLU A 153 29.23 10.07 -8.89
CA GLU A 153 29.51 9.14 -7.79
C GLU A 153 28.60 7.90 -7.81
N PHE A 154 27.49 7.94 -8.56
CA PHE A 154 26.51 6.86 -8.55
C PHE A 154 27.00 5.64 -9.33
N ASN A 155 27.04 4.49 -8.66
CA ASN A 155 27.37 3.23 -9.31
C ASN A 155 26.09 2.49 -9.71
N TYR A 156 25.87 2.25 -11.01
CA TYR A 156 24.66 1.56 -11.46
C TYR A 156 24.54 0.10 -10.98
N PHE A 157 25.66 -0.56 -10.68
CA PHE A 157 25.69 -1.96 -10.28
C PHE A 157 25.31 -2.14 -8.80
N VAL A 158 25.90 -1.31 -7.93
CA VAL A 158 25.75 -1.40 -6.46
C VAL A 158 25.06 -0.19 -5.80
N GLY A 159 24.64 0.80 -6.58
CA GLY A 159 24.01 2.03 -6.12
C GLY A 159 24.96 2.90 -5.29
N GLU A 160 24.40 3.57 -4.28
CA GLU A 160 25.15 4.29 -3.25
C GLU A 160 25.76 3.36 -2.18
N PHE A 161 25.52 2.05 -2.29
CA PHE A 161 25.94 1.00 -1.36
C PHE A 161 25.40 1.15 0.08
N SER A 162 24.50 2.10 0.32
CA SER A 162 23.97 2.42 1.65
C SER A 162 22.66 3.19 1.57
N SER A 163 21.62 2.66 2.20
CA SER A 163 20.34 3.36 2.39
C SER A 163 20.50 4.67 3.19
N GLN A 164 21.42 4.72 4.15
CA GLN A 164 21.69 5.92 4.93
C GLN A 164 22.30 7.04 4.07
N ARG A 165 23.21 6.69 3.14
CA ARG A 165 23.79 7.66 2.20
C ARG A 165 22.72 8.24 1.26
N VAL A 166 21.87 7.38 0.70
CA VAL A 166 20.71 7.83 -0.10
C VAL A 166 19.85 8.76 0.71
N ASN A 167 19.49 8.39 1.94
CA ASN A 167 18.64 9.22 2.79
C ASN A 167 19.26 10.60 3.07
N ASN A 168 20.55 10.64 3.37
CA ASN A 168 21.27 11.91 3.57
C ASN A 168 21.27 12.77 2.29
N LYS A 169 21.56 12.19 1.12
CA LYS A 169 21.52 12.89 -0.18
C LYS A 169 20.11 13.41 -0.51
N LEU A 170 19.07 12.63 -0.21
CA LEU A 170 17.67 13.04 -0.37
C LEU A 170 17.32 14.23 0.54
N ILE A 171 17.66 14.16 1.84
CA ILE A 171 17.43 15.25 2.79
C ILE A 171 18.13 16.54 2.33
N VAL A 172 19.37 16.44 1.86
CA VAL A 172 20.10 17.60 1.31
C VAL A 172 19.35 18.18 0.11
N CYS A 173 18.92 17.35 -0.82
CA CYS A 173 18.17 17.80 -1.99
C CYS A 173 16.83 18.45 -1.63
N TYR A 174 16.07 17.88 -0.68
CA TYR A 174 14.79 18.47 -0.25
C TYR A 174 14.97 19.83 0.41
N ASN A 175 16.00 19.97 1.24
CA ASN A 175 16.29 21.23 1.94
C ASN A 175 16.89 22.30 1.02
N SER A 176 17.40 21.93 -0.16
CA SER A 176 17.92 22.88 -1.14
C SER A 176 16.84 23.44 -2.07
N LYS A 177 15.60 22.94 -2.00
CA LYS A 177 14.47 23.47 -2.77
C LYS A 177 13.86 24.67 -2.04
N PRO A 178 13.33 25.68 -2.76
CA PRO A 178 12.56 26.75 -2.14
C PRO A 178 11.36 26.15 -1.42
N VAL A 179 10.97 26.75 -0.29
CA VAL A 179 9.76 26.34 0.43
C VAL A 179 8.57 26.59 -0.47
N SER A 180 7.91 25.53 -0.91
CA SER A 180 6.73 25.63 -1.77
C SER A 180 5.56 26.24 -1.00
N GLU A 181 4.82 27.16 -1.62
CA GLU A 181 3.51 27.58 -1.13
C GLU A 181 2.45 26.50 -1.46
N GLY A 182 1.39 26.38 -0.66
CA GLY A 182 0.31 25.40 -0.87
C GLY A 182 0.50 24.05 -0.13
N PRO A 183 -0.14 22.95 -0.59
CA PRO A 183 -0.20 21.68 0.15
C PRO A 183 1.15 20.96 0.33
N TYR A 184 2.23 21.53 -0.22
CA TYR A 184 3.60 21.00 -0.17
C TYR A 184 4.54 21.91 0.62
N TRP A 185 4.01 22.70 1.54
CA TRP A 185 4.76 23.60 2.44
C TRP A 185 5.93 22.95 3.18
N TRP A 186 5.98 21.62 3.23
CA TRP A 186 7.01 20.84 3.90
C TRP A 186 8.28 20.63 3.07
N ILE A 187 8.23 20.75 1.74
CA ILE A 187 9.44 20.71 0.89
C ILE A 187 10.23 22.00 1.17
N GLY A 188 11.54 21.90 1.39
CA GLY A 188 12.38 23.04 1.78
C GLY A 188 12.39 23.37 3.28
N LYS A 189 11.55 22.72 4.12
CA LYS A 189 11.64 22.88 5.58
C LYS A 189 12.76 22.03 6.18
N LYS A 190 13.64 22.66 6.96
CA LYS A 190 14.67 21.98 7.76
C LYS A 190 14.03 20.86 8.60
N ARG A 191 14.61 19.65 8.56
CA ARG A 191 14.20 18.39 9.23
C ARG A 191 13.23 17.47 8.48
N PHE A 192 12.98 17.69 7.19
CA PHE A 192 12.16 16.78 6.40
C PHE A 192 12.91 15.49 6.04
N ASN A 193 12.43 14.32 6.51
CA ASN A 193 13.05 13.00 6.32
C ASN A 193 12.06 12.05 5.62
N TYR A 194 12.01 12.12 4.30
CA TYR A 194 11.13 11.30 3.47
C TYR A 194 11.93 10.37 2.58
N ASN A 195 11.48 9.14 2.49
CA ASN A 195 12.04 8.18 1.56
C ASN A 195 11.55 8.45 0.12
N THR A 196 11.83 7.55 -0.80
CA THR A 196 11.51 7.73 -2.22
C THR A 196 10.03 7.55 -2.57
N HIS A 197 9.19 7.08 -1.64
CA HIS A 197 7.79 6.70 -1.87
C HIS A 197 7.61 5.82 -3.13
N ASN A 198 8.60 4.97 -3.37
CA ASN A 198 8.68 3.99 -4.43
C ASN A 198 9.83 3.03 -4.05
N GLN A 199 9.46 1.81 -3.67
CA GLN A 199 10.39 0.81 -3.16
C GLN A 199 11.39 0.35 -4.23
N PHE A 200 11.01 0.39 -5.51
CA PHE A 200 11.92 0.05 -6.63
C PHE A 200 13.03 1.09 -6.77
N LEU A 201 12.66 2.38 -6.76
CA LEU A 201 13.63 3.48 -6.74
C LEU A 201 14.51 3.41 -5.49
N TRP A 202 13.96 3.04 -4.34
CA TRP A 202 14.72 2.88 -3.10
C TRP A 202 15.82 1.82 -3.22
N PHE A 203 15.47 0.61 -3.68
CA PHE A 203 16.45 -0.46 -3.83
C PHE A 203 17.47 -0.15 -4.91
N PHE A 204 17.05 0.44 -6.03
CA PHE A 204 17.96 0.80 -7.11
C PHE A 204 18.95 1.91 -6.69
N THR A 205 18.48 2.96 -6.03
CA THR A 205 19.36 4.03 -5.54
C THR A 205 20.29 3.55 -4.43
N SER A 206 19.79 2.74 -3.50
CA SER A 206 20.57 2.27 -2.35
C SER A 206 21.58 1.20 -2.72
N TYR A 207 21.21 0.29 -3.61
CA TYR A 207 21.93 -0.98 -3.83
C TYR A 207 22.07 -1.36 -5.31
N GLY A 208 21.74 -0.44 -6.23
CA GLY A 208 21.94 -0.60 -7.66
C GLY A 208 21.07 -1.68 -8.28
N ILE A 209 21.50 -2.17 -9.44
CA ILE A 209 20.82 -3.26 -10.13
C ILE A 209 20.85 -4.56 -9.32
N ILE A 210 21.87 -4.80 -8.49
CA ILE A 210 21.95 -6.01 -7.65
C ILE A 210 20.80 -6.03 -6.65
N GLY A 211 20.64 -4.98 -5.85
CA GLY A 211 19.58 -4.93 -4.84
C GLY A 211 18.19 -4.92 -5.45
N LEU A 212 18.00 -4.20 -6.56
CA LEU A 212 16.74 -4.22 -7.29
C LEU A 212 16.44 -5.62 -7.84
N SER A 213 17.43 -6.32 -8.41
CA SER A 213 17.25 -7.67 -8.97
C SER A 213 16.92 -8.69 -7.88
N LEU A 214 17.58 -8.62 -6.71
CA LEU A 214 17.26 -9.47 -5.57
C LEU A 214 15.82 -9.24 -5.10
N PHE A 215 15.39 -7.99 -4.99
CA PHE A 215 14.01 -7.67 -4.64
C PHE A 215 13.00 -8.19 -5.68
N LEU A 216 13.26 -7.97 -6.97
CA LEU A 216 12.42 -8.45 -8.06
C LEU A 216 12.37 -9.98 -8.16
N SER A 217 13.45 -10.67 -7.80
CA SER A 217 13.51 -12.14 -7.84
C SER A 217 12.42 -12.78 -6.98
N ILE A 218 12.05 -12.15 -5.85
CA ILE A 218 11.00 -12.65 -4.97
C ILE A 218 9.65 -12.63 -5.67
N PHE A 219 9.31 -11.55 -6.38
CA PHE A 219 8.07 -11.50 -7.17
C PHE A 219 8.09 -12.51 -8.32
N ILE A 220 9.23 -12.64 -8.99
CA ILE A 220 9.41 -13.63 -10.07
C ILE A 220 9.16 -15.05 -9.55
N LEU A 221 9.72 -15.41 -8.39
CA LEU A 221 9.50 -16.71 -7.75
C LEU A 221 8.02 -16.96 -7.45
N GLN A 222 7.29 -15.95 -6.97
CA GLN A 222 5.87 -16.05 -6.68
C GLN A 222 5.04 -16.19 -7.96
N ILE A 223 5.37 -15.46 -9.02
CA ILE A 223 4.74 -15.61 -10.34
C ILE A 223 4.98 -17.03 -10.89
N PHE A 224 6.21 -17.55 -10.77
CA PHE A 224 6.50 -18.94 -11.13
C PHE A 224 5.68 -19.93 -10.30
N ASN A 225 5.51 -19.69 -9.00
CA ASN A 225 4.69 -20.53 -8.13
C ASN A 225 3.22 -20.53 -8.57
N TYR A 226 2.68 -19.38 -8.99
CA TYR A 226 1.34 -19.28 -9.56
C TYR A 226 1.21 -20.14 -10.83
N PHE A 227 2.09 -19.99 -11.82
CA PHE A 227 1.97 -20.74 -13.08
C PHE A 227 2.30 -22.23 -12.97
N LYS A 228 3.31 -22.60 -12.16
CA LYS A 228 3.79 -23.99 -12.06
C LYS A 228 3.03 -24.83 -11.03
N ARG A 229 2.55 -24.21 -9.95
CA ARG A 229 1.84 -24.91 -8.87
C ARG A 229 0.37 -24.54 -8.77
N ALA A 230 -0.15 -23.76 -9.72
CA ALA A 230 -1.50 -23.21 -9.68
C ALA A 230 -1.83 -22.47 -8.35
N ASN A 231 -0.80 -21.92 -7.68
CA ASN A 231 -0.99 -21.23 -6.40
C ASN A 231 -1.52 -19.82 -6.62
N PHE A 232 -2.85 -19.68 -6.59
CA PHE A 232 -3.52 -18.40 -6.77
C PHE A 232 -3.14 -17.37 -5.68
N TYR A 233 -2.81 -17.80 -4.46
CA TYR A 233 -2.39 -16.89 -3.39
C TYR A 233 -1.05 -16.20 -3.69
N SER A 234 -0.16 -16.85 -4.44
CA SER A 234 1.07 -16.22 -4.92
C SER A 234 0.78 -15.07 -5.89
N LEU A 235 -0.25 -15.17 -6.73
CA LEU A 235 -0.68 -14.05 -7.58
C LEU A 235 -1.21 -12.90 -6.73
N LEU A 236 -2.05 -13.19 -5.72
CA LEU A 236 -2.57 -12.17 -4.81
C LEU A 236 -1.44 -11.46 -4.05
N PHE A 237 -0.44 -12.21 -3.57
CA PHE A 237 0.75 -11.64 -2.93
C PHE A 237 1.46 -10.64 -3.85
N VAL A 238 1.69 -11.02 -5.12
CA VAL A 238 2.32 -10.14 -6.10
C VAL A 238 1.48 -8.89 -6.30
N LEU A 239 0.17 -9.01 -6.50
CA LEU A 239 -0.71 -7.86 -6.68
C LEU A 239 -0.68 -6.90 -5.48
N VAL A 240 -0.71 -7.41 -4.26
CA VAL A 240 -0.63 -6.59 -3.04
C VAL A 240 0.73 -5.92 -2.91
N PHE A 241 1.81 -6.70 -2.81
CA PHE A 241 3.12 -6.13 -2.47
C PHE A 241 3.76 -5.36 -3.63
N PHE A 242 3.55 -5.78 -4.87
CA PHE A 242 4.08 -5.06 -6.04
C PHE A 242 3.38 -3.71 -6.19
N SER A 243 2.05 -3.66 -6.09
CA SER A 243 1.31 -2.39 -6.19
C SER A 243 1.64 -1.42 -5.06
N GLN A 244 1.75 -1.90 -3.81
CA GLN A 244 2.17 -1.04 -2.70
C GLN A 244 3.61 -0.53 -2.87
N SER A 245 4.51 -1.36 -3.44
CA SER A 245 5.90 -0.99 -3.71
C SER A 245 6.05 0.11 -4.76
N VAL A 246 5.06 0.32 -5.65
CA VAL A 246 5.09 1.43 -6.63
C VAL A 246 4.95 2.79 -5.94
N PHE A 247 4.19 2.85 -4.85
CA PHE A 247 3.76 4.12 -4.24
C PHE A 247 4.36 4.38 -2.87
N GLU A 248 4.94 3.36 -2.23
CA GLU A 248 5.44 3.43 -0.86
C GLU A 248 6.66 2.55 -0.66
N ASN A 249 7.52 2.95 0.29
CA ASN A 249 8.67 2.14 0.72
C ASN A 249 8.28 1.28 1.93
N ILE A 250 7.43 0.29 1.69
CA ILE A 250 6.91 -0.60 2.74
C ILE A 250 8.00 -1.40 3.45
N LEU A 251 9.13 -1.70 2.80
CA LEU A 251 10.22 -2.47 3.39
C LEU A 251 11.26 -1.60 4.11
N CYS A 252 11.05 -0.29 4.21
CA CYS A 252 11.88 0.57 5.06
C CYS A 252 11.55 0.45 6.55
N ARG A 253 10.50 -0.30 6.92
CA ARG A 253 10.12 -0.53 8.32
C ARG A 253 9.93 -2.00 8.63
N GLN A 254 10.17 -2.33 9.90
CA GLN A 254 10.11 -3.69 10.43
C GLN A 254 8.78 -4.38 10.13
N LEU A 255 7.64 -3.72 10.36
CA LEU A 255 6.32 -4.31 10.11
C LEU A 255 6.14 -4.76 8.66
N GLY A 256 6.55 -3.94 7.69
CA GLY A 256 6.44 -4.31 6.28
C GLY A 256 7.42 -5.41 5.89
N ILE A 257 8.63 -5.41 6.45
CA ILE A 257 9.60 -6.51 6.29
C ILE A 257 9.01 -7.82 6.82
N TYR A 258 8.46 -7.82 8.04
CA TYR A 258 7.90 -9.03 8.65
C TYR A 258 6.74 -9.60 7.81
N LEU A 259 5.79 -8.73 7.41
CA LEU A 259 4.67 -9.16 6.57
C LEU A 259 5.13 -9.69 5.21
N PHE A 260 6.07 -9.02 4.56
CA PHE A 260 6.61 -9.45 3.26
C PHE A 260 7.32 -10.80 3.35
N VAL A 261 8.21 -10.97 4.35
CA VAL A 261 8.95 -12.22 4.55
C VAL A 261 8.01 -13.36 4.93
N TRP A 262 7.09 -13.15 5.86
CA TRP A 262 6.14 -14.19 6.29
C TRP A 262 5.27 -14.69 5.15
N PHE A 263 4.58 -13.79 4.44
CA PHE A 263 3.73 -14.21 3.34
C PHE A 263 4.54 -14.82 2.20
N SER A 264 5.73 -14.26 1.89
CA SER A 264 6.58 -14.83 0.85
C SER A 264 7.00 -16.26 1.20
N TYR A 265 7.46 -16.48 2.44
CA TYR A 265 7.89 -17.79 2.92
C TYR A 265 6.75 -18.82 2.91
N ILE A 266 5.60 -18.48 3.50
CA ILE A 266 4.44 -19.39 3.58
C ILE A 266 4.03 -19.85 2.18
N LEU A 267 3.95 -18.92 1.22
CA LEU A 267 3.50 -19.22 -0.14
C LEU A 267 4.51 -20.02 -0.97
N LEU A 268 5.81 -19.89 -0.68
CA LEU A 268 6.86 -20.68 -1.34
C LEU A 268 7.04 -22.06 -0.70
N SER A 269 6.75 -22.18 0.60
CA SER A 269 6.90 -23.42 1.35
C SER A 269 6.02 -24.53 0.74
N LYS A 270 6.64 -25.67 0.44
CA LYS A 270 6.00 -26.82 -0.20
C LYS A 270 5.16 -27.67 0.74
N LYS A 271 5.19 -27.41 2.05
CA LYS A 271 4.51 -28.29 3.00
C LYS A 271 3.00 -28.09 2.82
N GLU A 272 2.37 -29.10 2.25
CA GLU A 272 1.04 -29.51 2.69
C GLU A 272 1.05 -29.42 4.21
N PHE A 273 0.38 -28.42 4.77
CA PHE A 273 0.02 -28.46 6.17
C PHE A 273 -1.06 -29.53 6.29
N SER A 274 -0.64 -30.80 6.20
CA SER A 274 -1.41 -31.94 6.70
C SER A 274 -1.43 -31.83 8.22
N ILE A 275 -2.23 -30.89 8.73
CA ILE A 275 -2.64 -30.87 10.13
C ILE A 275 -3.80 -31.87 10.24
N TYR A 276 -3.52 -33.15 9.96
CA TYR A 276 -4.35 -34.31 10.26
C TYR A 276 -3.46 -35.55 10.19
N GLU A 277 -2.68 -35.76 11.26
CA GLU A 277 -2.50 -37.08 11.88
C GLU A 277 -2.91 -36.95 13.34
#